data_AF-L8G1F2-F1
#
_entry.id   AF-L8G1F2-F1
#
_cell.length_a   1.000
_cell.length_b   1.000
_cell.length_c   1.000
_cell.angle_alpha   90.00
_cell.angle_beta   90.00
_cell.angle_gamma   90.00
#
_symmetry.space_group_name_H-M   'P 1'
#
loop_
_entity.id
_entity.type
_entity.pdbx_description
1 polymer ?
#
loop_
_entity_poly.entity_id
_entity_poly.type
_entity_poly.pdbx_seq_one_letter_code
_entity_poly.pdbx_strand_id
1 'polypeptide(L)'
;MSSSRHIKIKECHLLADRIEKNGNLMSPCSSCLHNNQFCIVVAGSHRCSECTHRNSKCNACAPFPTDWEKLRKEEEHLEVEEEAAASQEREAHLCAQEAYARRMPLHKQQKAVKTHGVEMLHRGLKSLDELDEAEEKECREAEVKV
;
A
#
# COMPACT_ATOMS: atom_id res chain seq x y z
N MET A 1 -55.24 -0.14 39.70
CA MET A 1 -54.59 -0.43 38.39
C MET A 1 -53.07 -0.16 38.38
N SER A 2 -52.41 0.00 39.54
CA SER A 2 -50.97 0.35 39.60
C SER A 2 -50.02 -0.87 39.59
N SER A 3 -50.51 -2.07 39.93
CA SER A 3 -49.68 -3.28 40.09
C SER A 3 -49.00 -3.75 38.79
N SER A 4 -49.74 -3.77 37.67
CA SER A 4 -49.23 -4.30 36.39
C SER A 4 -48.05 -3.49 35.81
N ARG A 5 -48.05 -2.15 35.99
CA ARG A 5 -46.93 -1.30 35.55
C ARG A 5 -45.65 -1.57 36.35
N HIS A 6 -45.77 -1.81 37.65
CA HIS A 6 -44.63 -2.07 38.52
C HIS A 6 -44.02 -3.44 38.25
N ILE A 7 -44.84 -4.43 37.91
CA ILE A 7 -44.39 -5.76 37.50
C ILE A 7 -43.58 -5.64 36.20
N LYS A 8 -44.12 -4.95 35.18
CA LYS A 8 -43.45 -4.76 33.89
C LYS A 8 -42.09 -4.05 34.00
N ILE A 9 -41.99 -3.03 34.86
CA ILE A 9 -40.72 -2.32 35.09
C ILE A 9 -39.68 -3.26 35.71
N LYS A 10 -40.08 -4.04 36.72
CA LYS A 10 -39.18 -5.03 37.34
C LYS A 10 -38.72 -6.08 36.35
N GLU A 11 -39.61 -6.56 35.48
CA GLU A 11 -39.26 -7.51 34.41
C GLU A 11 -38.25 -6.90 33.42
N CYS A 12 -38.44 -5.64 33.00
CA CYS A 12 -37.49 -4.94 32.12
C CYS A 12 -36.10 -4.83 32.74
N HIS A 13 -36.00 -4.49 34.03
CA HIS A 13 -34.70 -4.40 34.72
C HIS A 13 -34.02 -5.76 34.83
N LEU A 14 -34.74 -6.80 35.27
CA LEU A 14 -34.20 -8.16 35.37
C LEU A 14 -33.72 -8.70 34.01
N LEU A 15 -34.45 -8.37 32.94
CA LEU A 15 -34.06 -8.76 31.59
C LEU A 15 -32.83 -7.99 31.12
N ALA A 16 -32.74 -6.69 31.39
CA ALA A 16 -31.58 -5.87 31.06
C ALA A 16 -30.31 -6.38 31.75
N ASP A 17 -30.38 -6.68 33.05
CA ASP A 17 -29.26 -7.25 33.83
C ASP A 17 -28.77 -8.57 33.24
N ARG A 18 -29.70 -9.40 32.75
CA ARG A 18 -29.37 -10.68 32.12
C ARG A 18 -28.74 -10.49 30.74
N ILE A 19 -29.18 -9.50 29.96
CA ILE A 19 -28.57 -9.15 28.68
C ILE A 19 -27.16 -8.59 28.88
N GLU A 20 -26.97 -7.70 29.87
CA GLU A 20 -25.67 -7.12 30.16
C GLU A 20 -24.64 -8.19 30.57
N LYS A 21 -25.04 -9.17 31.38
CA LYS A 21 -24.16 -10.25 31.83
C LYS A 21 -23.80 -11.29 30.76
N ASN A 22 -24.67 -11.53 29.78
CA ASN A 22 -24.52 -12.65 28.83
C ASN A 22 -24.42 -12.20 27.36
N GLY A 23 -24.54 -10.91 27.09
CA GLY A 23 -24.54 -10.35 25.75
C GLY A 23 -23.13 -9.97 25.27
N ASN A 24 -23.03 -9.63 23.98
CA ASN A 24 -21.81 -9.14 23.36
C ASN A 24 -21.91 -7.64 23.09
N LEU A 25 -20.77 -6.96 23.17
CA LEU A 25 -20.66 -5.57 22.75
C LEU A 25 -20.89 -5.46 21.25
N MET A 26 -21.82 -4.60 20.85
CA MET A 26 -22.17 -4.30 19.47
C MET A 26 -21.94 -2.82 19.17
N SER A 27 -21.89 -2.49 17.87
CA SER A 27 -21.99 -1.10 17.42
C SER A 27 -23.22 -0.42 18.06
N PRO A 28 -23.08 0.81 18.57
CA PRO A 28 -24.12 1.45 19.35
C PRO A 28 -25.37 1.72 18.52
N CYS A 29 -26.53 1.29 19.02
CA CYS A 29 -27.82 1.70 18.48
C CYS A 29 -28.00 3.22 18.65
N SER A 30 -28.94 3.85 17.93
CA SER A 30 -29.10 5.31 17.93
C SER A 30 -29.31 5.88 19.34
N SER A 31 -30.03 5.16 20.20
CA SER A 31 -30.24 5.55 21.60
C SER A 31 -28.96 5.44 22.42
N CYS A 32 -28.19 4.36 22.28
CA CYS A 32 -26.92 4.16 22.98
C CYS A 32 -25.87 5.17 22.50
N LEU A 33 -25.82 5.46 21.20
CA LEU A 33 -24.92 6.44 20.62
C LEU A 33 -25.18 7.85 21.18
N HIS A 34 -26.45 8.28 21.23
CA HIS A 34 -26.82 9.59 21.75
C HIS A 34 -26.53 9.75 23.25
N ASN A 35 -26.73 8.69 24.03
CA ASN A 35 -26.52 8.69 25.48
C ASN A 35 -25.08 8.29 25.89
N ASN A 36 -24.19 8.10 24.91
CA ASN A 36 -22.82 7.62 25.09
C ASN A 36 -22.74 6.36 25.98
N GLN A 37 -23.55 5.35 25.67
CA GLN A 37 -23.61 4.08 26.38
C GLN A 37 -23.14 2.92 25.51
N PHE A 38 -22.61 1.88 26.14
CA PHE A 38 -22.31 0.63 25.46
C PHE A 38 -23.60 -0.09 25.04
N CYS A 39 -23.60 -0.65 23.84
CA CYS A 39 -24.73 -1.37 23.30
C CYS A 39 -24.46 -2.88 23.37
N ILE A 40 -24.92 -3.50 24.45
CA ILE A 40 -24.72 -4.93 24.68
C ILE A 40 -25.99 -5.68 24.25
N VAL A 41 -25.85 -6.66 23.36
CA VAL A 41 -26.97 -7.43 22.80
C VAL A 41 -26.71 -8.92 22.95
N VAL A 42 -27.74 -9.67 23.36
CA VAL A 42 -27.71 -11.14 23.36
C VAL A 42 -28.32 -11.68 22.06
N ALA A 43 -27.81 -12.80 21.55
CA ALA A 43 -28.34 -13.44 20.35
C ALA A 43 -29.86 -13.70 20.49
N GLY A 44 -30.61 -13.41 19.42
CA GLY A 44 -32.08 -13.54 19.40
C GLY A 44 -32.85 -12.39 20.06
N SER A 45 -32.18 -11.44 20.72
CA SER A 45 -32.82 -10.21 21.20
C SER A 45 -32.81 -9.12 20.13
N HIS A 46 -33.95 -8.46 19.94
CA HIS A 46 -34.05 -7.24 19.12
C HIS A 46 -33.72 -5.95 19.90
N ARG A 47 -33.32 -6.06 21.18
CA ARG A 47 -32.99 -4.92 22.04
C ARG A 47 -31.70 -5.15 22.81
N CYS A 48 -30.90 -4.08 22.94
CA CYS A 48 -29.74 -4.06 23.82
C CYS A 48 -30.16 -3.93 25.30
N SER A 49 -29.21 -4.14 26.21
CA SER A 49 -29.40 -4.01 27.67
C SER A 49 -30.00 -2.64 28.03
N GLU A 50 -29.40 -1.54 27.55
CA GLU A 50 -29.84 -0.17 27.85
C GLU A 50 -31.25 0.16 27.37
N CYS A 51 -31.58 -0.20 26.12
CA CYS A 51 -32.93 0.01 25.59
C CYS A 51 -33.97 -0.89 26.28
N THR A 52 -33.56 -2.06 26.74
CA THR A 52 -34.42 -2.96 27.54
C THR A 52 -34.69 -2.37 28.91
N HIS A 53 -33.65 -1.86 29.58
CA HIS A 53 -33.74 -1.21 30.88
C HIS A 53 -34.68 0.01 30.83
N ARG A 54 -34.50 0.88 29.84
CA ARG A 54 -35.33 2.08 29.62
C ARG A 54 -36.71 1.76 29.03
N ASN A 55 -36.98 0.50 28.70
CA ASN A 55 -38.16 0.05 27.97
C ASN A 55 -38.42 0.92 26.70
N SER A 56 -37.37 1.25 25.98
CA SER A 56 -37.40 2.06 24.76
C SER A 56 -37.23 1.21 23.49
N LYS A 57 -37.50 1.82 22.33
CA LYS A 57 -37.22 1.18 21.04
C LYS A 57 -35.71 1.07 20.85
N CYS A 58 -35.27 -0.08 20.36
CA CYS A 58 -33.87 -0.34 20.04
C CYS A 58 -33.77 -0.64 18.54
N ASN A 59 -32.73 -0.10 17.90
CA ASN A 59 -32.36 -0.42 16.53
C ASN A 59 -30.97 -1.07 16.46
N ALA A 60 -30.52 -1.69 17.56
CA ALA A 60 -29.33 -2.52 17.52
C ALA A 60 -29.59 -3.69 16.55
N CYS A 61 -28.89 -3.72 15.43
CA CYS A 61 -28.96 -4.80 14.45
C CYS A 61 -27.68 -5.64 14.55
N ALA A 62 -27.83 -6.96 14.59
CA ALA A 62 -26.75 -7.85 14.20
C ALA A 62 -26.49 -7.68 12.69
N PRO A 63 -25.25 -7.90 12.20
CA PRO A 63 -24.99 -7.89 10.77
C PRO A 63 -25.91 -8.90 10.08
N PHE A 64 -26.58 -8.48 9.01
CA PHE A 64 -27.49 -9.36 8.31
C PHE A 64 -26.68 -10.40 7.52
N PRO A 65 -27.22 -11.60 7.25
CA PRO A 65 -26.57 -12.58 6.37
C PRO A 65 -26.15 -12.00 5.00
N THR A 66 -26.89 -11.00 4.51
CA THR A 66 -26.55 -10.26 3.28
C THR A 66 -25.28 -9.42 3.39
N ASP A 67 -24.94 -8.95 4.59
CA ASP A 67 -23.70 -8.19 4.82
C ASP A 67 -22.49 -9.13 4.80
N TRP A 68 -22.64 -10.34 5.36
CA TRP A 68 -21.63 -11.39 5.28
C TRP A 68 -21.41 -11.88 3.85
N GLU A 69 -22.47 -12.02 3.07
CA GLU A 69 -22.36 -12.41 1.66
C GLU A 69 -21.67 -11.34 0.81
N LYS A 70 -21.91 -10.05 1.10
CA LYS A 70 -21.17 -8.96 0.45
C LYS A 70 -19.69 -8.99 0.80
N LEU A 71 -19.35 -9.19 2.08
CA LEU A 71 -17.96 -9.30 2.51
C LEU A 71 -17.25 -10.47 1.82
N ARG A 72 -17.88 -11.66 1.78
CA ARG A 72 -17.31 -12.83 1.10
C ARG A 72 -16.99 -12.53 -0.37
N LYS A 73 -17.90 -11.87 -1.09
CA LYS A 73 -17.70 -11.50 -2.50
C LYS A 73 -16.60 -10.48 -2.68
N GLU A 74 -16.49 -9.51 -1.77
CA GLU A 74 -15.43 -8.52 -1.79
C GLU A 74 -14.06 -9.19 -1.52
N GLU A 75 -13.99 -10.12 -0.56
CA GLU A 75 -12.78 -10.89 -0.27
C GLU A 75 -12.34 -11.71 -1.50
N GLU A 76 -13.26 -12.43 -2.14
CA GLU A 76 -12.97 -13.20 -3.37
C GLU A 76 -12.52 -12.28 -4.52
N HIS A 77 -13.17 -11.13 -4.67
CA HIS A 77 -12.78 -10.13 -5.67
C HIS A 77 -11.37 -9.61 -5.44
N LEU A 78 -11.04 -9.24 -4.19
CA LEU A 78 -9.72 -8.75 -3.82
C LEU A 78 -8.63 -9.82 -4.00
N GLU A 79 -8.93 -11.08 -3.71
CA GLU A 79 -7.99 -12.19 -3.94
C GLU A 79 -7.65 -12.35 -5.43
N VAL A 80 -8.65 -12.27 -6.31
CA VAL A 80 -8.44 -12.30 -7.77
C VAL A 80 -7.65 -11.09 -8.26
N GLU A 81 -7.95 -9.89 -7.77
CA GLU A 81 -7.20 -8.68 -8.13
C GLU A 81 -5.75 -8.73 -7.63
N GLU A 82 -5.51 -9.24 -6.42
CA GLU A 82 -4.17 -9.42 -5.86
C GLU A 82 -3.36 -10.41 -6.71
N GLU A 83 -3.94 -11.57 -7.07
CA GLU A 83 -3.25 -12.56 -7.89
C GLU A 83 -2.90 -12.00 -9.28
N ALA A 84 -3.83 -11.26 -9.90
CA ALA A 84 -3.60 -10.58 -11.16
C ALA A 84 -2.45 -9.55 -11.05
N ALA A 85 -2.48 -8.69 -10.02
CA ALA A 85 -1.41 -7.73 -9.78
C ALA A 85 -0.05 -8.41 -9.55
N ALA A 86 -0.01 -9.50 -8.78
CA ALA A 86 1.19 -10.27 -8.53
C ALA A 86 1.74 -10.92 -9.81
N SER A 87 0.86 -11.38 -10.71
CA SER A 87 1.28 -11.89 -12.03
C SER A 87 1.92 -10.81 -12.90
N GLN A 88 1.31 -9.62 -12.94
CA GLN A 88 1.83 -8.48 -13.68
C GLN A 88 3.17 -8.02 -13.13
N GLU A 89 3.34 -8.01 -11.80
CA GLU A 89 4.62 -7.69 -11.16
C GLU A 89 5.72 -8.67 -11.59
N ARG A 90 5.43 -9.98 -11.61
CA ARG A 90 6.39 -11.01 -12.05
C ARG A 90 6.81 -10.79 -13.51
N GLU A 91 5.87 -10.51 -14.40
CA GLU A 91 6.17 -10.23 -15.81
C GLU A 91 7.00 -8.96 -15.99
N ALA A 92 6.64 -7.88 -15.30
CA ALA A 92 7.39 -6.63 -15.33
C ALA A 92 8.84 -6.81 -14.84
N HIS A 93 9.02 -7.62 -13.79
CA HIS A 93 10.34 -7.94 -13.27
C HIS A 93 11.20 -8.73 -14.28
N LEU A 94 10.63 -9.71 -14.99
CA LEU A 94 11.33 -10.43 -16.06
C LEU A 94 11.74 -9.49 -17.20
N CYS A 95 10.84 -8.64 -17.66
CA CYS A 95 11.13 -7.62 -18.68
C CYS A 95 12.25 -6.66 -18.24
N ALA A 96 12.24 -6.24 -16.97
CA ALA A 96 13.28 -5.37 -16.42
C ALA A 96 14.66 -6.06 -16.38
N GLN A 97 14.70 -7.35 -16.01
CA GLN A 97 15.93 -8.14 -16.05
C GLN A 97 16.49 -8.28 -17.45
N GLU A 98 15.64 -8.55 -18.44
CA GLU A 98 16.06 -8.64 -19.84
C GLU A 98 16.59 -7.31 -20.37
N ALA A 99 15.90 -6.20 -20.09
CA ALA A 99 16.34 -4.87 -20.47
C ALA A 99 17.70 -4.53 -19.83
N TYR A 100 17.89 -4.88 -18.56
CA TYR A 100 19.16 -4.70 -17.87
C TYR A 100 20.28 -5.54 -18.51
N ALA A 101 20.03 -6.83 -18.78
CA ALA A 101 20.98 -7.72 -19.40
C ALA A 101 21.43 -7.24 -20.79
N ARG A 102 20.53 -6.61 -21.56
CA ARG A 102 20.85 -5.98 -22.86
C ARG A 102 21.63 -4.67 -22.70
N ARG A 103 21.26 -3.82 -21.74
CA ARG A 103 21.89 -2.51 -21.53
C ARG A 103 23.33 -2.61 -21.04
N MET A 104 23.64 -3.58 -20.18
CA MET A 104 24.94 -3.64 -19.51
C MET A 104 26.13 -3.87 -20.46
N PRO A 105 26.08 -4.80 -21.43
CA PRO A 105 27.13 -4.96 -22.43
C PRO A 105 27.31 -3.71 -23.30
N LEU A 106 26.20 -3.10 -23.73
CA LEU A 106 26.23 -1.88 -24.55
C LEU A 106 26.94 -0.73 -23.82
N HIS A 107 26.68 -0.58 -22.52
CA HIS A 107 27.37 0.41 -21.68
C HIS A 107 28.88 0.15 -21.61
N LYS A 108 29.29 -1.11 -21.48
CA LYS A 108 30.71 -1.50 -21.49
C LYS A 108 31.37 -1.20 -22.84
N GLN A 109 30.70 -1.56 -23.94
CA GLN A 109 31.17 -1.27 -25.30
C GLN A 109 31.32 0.24 -25.53
N GLN A 110 30.33 1.03 -25.12
CA GLN A 110 30.39 2.48 -25.24
C GLN A 110 31.59 3.06 -24.47
N LYS A 111 31.86 2.56 -23.26
CA LYS A 111 33.04 2.96 -22.49
C LYS A 111 34.34 2.58 -23.21
N ALA A 112 34.44 1.36 -23.72
CA ALA A 112 35.62 0.91 -24.45
C ALA A 112 35.90 1.78 -25.69
N VAL A 113 34.86 2.12 -26.46
CA VAL A 113 34.97 3.03 -27.61
C VAL A 113 35.44 4.42 -27.18
N LYS A 114 34.89 4.97 -26.09
CA LYS A 114 35.32 6.27 -25.56
C LYS A 114 36.80 6.25 -25.13
N THR A 115 37.23 5.21 -24.41
CA THR A 115 38.63 5.05 -23.99
C THR A 115 39.55 4.95 -25.20
N HIS A 116 39.20 4.13 -26.19
CA HIS A 116 39.99 4.01 -27.42
C HIS A 116 40.07 5.34 -28.18
N GLY A 117 38.97 6.10 -28.25
CA GLY A 117 38.97 7.44 -28.85
C GLY A 117 39.94 8.40 -28.15
N VAL A 118 40.00 8.39 -26.81
CA VAL A 118 40.96 9.20 -26.04
C VAL A 118 42.40 8.79 -26.35
N GLU A 119 42.69 7.49 -26.43
CA GLU A 119 44.03 7.00 -26.80
C GLU A 119 44.44 7.42 -28.21
N MET A 120 43.52 7.35 -29.17
CA MET A 120 43.76 7.82 -30.54
C MET A 120 44.06 9.31 -30.58
N LEU A 121 43.30 10.12 -29.83
CA LEU A 121 43.54 11.56 -29.72
C LEU A 121 44.92 11.85 -29.12
N HIS A 122 45.30 11.20 -28.02
CA HIS A 122 46.62 11.39 -27.43
C HIS A 122 47.75 11.04 -28.39
N ARG A 123 47.63 9.94 -29.15
CA ARG A 123 48.64 9.57 -30.15
C ARG A 123 48.73 10.60 -31.27
N GLY A 124 47.59 11.08 -31.77
CA GLY A 124 47.53 12.11 -32.81
C GLY A 124 48.15 13.44 -32.36
N LEU A 125 47.83 13.90 -31.15
CA LEU A 125 48.41 15.13 -30.59
C LEU A 125 49.92 15.00 -30.42
N LYS A 126 50.40 13.88 -29.87
CA LYS A 126 51.84 13.63 -29.72
C LYS A 126 52.58 13.68 -31.06
N SER A 127 51.99 13.12 -32.12
CA SER A 127 52.61 13.17 -33.45
C SER A 127 52.66 14.58 -34.04
N LEU A 128 51.72 15.47 -33.67
CA LEU A 128 51.76 16.87 -34.07
C LEU A 128 52.85 17.61 -33.31
N ASP A 129 52.94 17.41 -31.99
CA ASP A 129 53.99 18.00 -31.16
C ASP A 129 55.40 17.61 -31.69
N GLU A 130 55.60 16.34 -32.08
CA GLU A 130 56.86 15.84 -32.66
C GLU A 130 57.19 16.51 -34.03
N LEU A 131 56.18 16.85 -34.83
CA LEU A 131 56.36 17.56 -36.10
C LEU A 131 56.70 19.03 -35.88
N ASP A 132 56.01 19.71 -34.97
CA ASP A 132 56.28 21.10 -34.61
C ASP A 132 57.71 21.25 -34.07
N GLU A 133 58.15 20.34 -33.19
CA GLU A 133 59.54 20.32 -32.69
C GLU A 133 60.58 20.13 -33.80
N ALA A 134 60.29 19.30 -34.80
CA ALA A 134 61.17 19.07 -35.94
C ALA A 134 61.26 20.29 -36.85
N GLU A 135 60.14 20.94 -37.15
CA GLU A 135 60.10 22.18 -37.94
C GLU A 135 60.87 23.31 -37.23
N GLU A 136 60.65 23.51 -35.94
CA GLU A 136 61.42 24.49 -35.16
C GLU A 136 62.92 24.21 -35.18
N LYS A 137 63.32 22.93 -35.17
CA LYS A 137 64.73 22.55 -35.25
C LYS A 137 65.31 22.88 -36.62
N GLU A 138 64.60 22.60 -37.71
CA GLU A 138 65.02 22.97 -39.06
C GLU A 138 65.14 24.49 -39.22
N CYS A 139 64.18 25.27 -38.71
CA CYS A 139 64.27 26.74 -38.71
C CYS A 139 65.52 27.23 -37.99
N ARG A 140 65.79 26.71 -36.78
CA ARG A 140 67.00 27.05 -36.01
C ARG A 140 68.28 26.70 -36.75
N GLU A 141 68.33 25.54 -37.40
CA GLU A 141 69.50 25.12 -38.19
C GLU A 141 69.68 25.96 -39.45
N ALA A 142 68.60 26.43 -40.07
CA ALA A 142 68.66 27.32 -41.23
C ALA A 142 69.18 28.71 -40.83
N GLU A 143 68.75 29.26 -39.69
CA GLU A 143 69.23 30.56 -39.17
C GLU A 143 70.73 30.56 -38.85
N VAL A 144 71.26 29.44 -38.35
CA VAL A 144 72.70 29.32 -38.03
C VAL A 144 73.58 29.17 -39.29
N LYS A 145 72.99 28.76 -40.42
CA LYS A 145 73.71 28.56 -41.69
C LYS A 145 73.76 29.82 -42.57
N VAL A 146 73.14 30.92 -42.14
CA VAL A 146 73.15 32.25 -42.79
C VAL A 146 74.21 33.13 -42.14
#